data_AF-A0A8B9MF61-F1
#
_entry.id   AF-A0A8B9MF61-F1
#
_cell.length_a   1.000
_cell.length_b   1.000
_cell.length_c   1.000
_cell.angle_alpha   90.00
_cell.angle_beta   90.00
_cell.angle_gamma   90.00
#
_symmetry.space_group_name_H-M   'P 1'
#
loop_
_entity.id
_entity.type
_entity.pdbx_description
1 polymer ?
#
loop_
_entity_poly.entity_id
_entity_poly.type
_entity_poly.pdbx_seq_one_letter_code
_entity_poly.pdbx_strand_id
1 'polypeptide(L)'
;MRGRAVAEKTGVSPSAFPALTAGGGRAGGSGAGPPPFAISTGPQRSPPQCGPCPSLSTMQGLSSAPPAFFLLLLLLLLLRLSSLLLVAAVPVAERELNPSSRLAAGAARVALHYLNFQTASPGELQALGQVRKATVKSIPDSGHKYYLQFTTEDYRSGENAGSCLATVLYRKTKSPPVVNIKCMPTKDQKQIQEEDNRLYQKIRHQTKPIIGNNIPDSYGNIEPALEPVWALAVAGSSYIMWEKSTENLGYFMAQVKSVKQWIRKDDFLEFDYTVLLHEIPTQEIISCHMRLTWLPGHPLKVKYFCASENQGLEDGSGMESGSAAGILHERGANF
;
A
#
# COMPACT_ATOMS: atom_id res chain seq x y z
N MET A 1 -13.59 -7.62 -27.70
CA MET A 1 -13.87 -8.41 -26.48
C MET A 1 -12.88 -8.19 -25.34
N ARG A 2 -11.68 -7.61 -25.54
CA ARG A 2 -10.71 -7.34 -24.44
C ARG A 2 -11.05 -6.14 -23.53
N GLY A 3 -11.72 -5.10 -24.04
CA GLY A 3 -12.05 -3.90 -23.23
C GLY A 3 -13.09 -4.11 -22.12
N ARG A 4 -13.95 -5.14 -22.24
CA ARG A 4 -14.97 -5.46 -21.21
C ARG A 4 -14.35 -6.07 -19.93
N ALA A 5 -13.17 -6.68 -20.06
CA ALA A 5 -12.45 -7.28 -18.94
C ALA A 5 -11.75 -6.25 -18.03
N VAL A 6 -11.48 -5.04 -18.53
CA VAL A 6 -10.83 -3.99 -17.72
C VAL A 6 -11.84 -3.39 -16.73
N ALA A 7 -13.06 -3.06 -17.16
CA ALA A 7 -14.10 -2.46 -16.31
C ALA A 7 -14.51 -3.32 -15.10
N GLU A 8 -14.59 -4.64 -15.27
CA GLU A 8 -14.89 -5.57 -14.17
C GLU A 8 -13.69 -5.74 -13.22
N LYS A 9 -12.46 -5.70 -13.75
CA LYS A 9 -11.22 -5.81 -12.97
C LYS A 9 -10.84 -4.51 -12.25
N THR A 10 -11.27 -3.35 -12.75
CA THR A 10 -11.08 -2.03 -12.11
C THR A 10 -12.22 -1.67 -11.16
N GLY A 11 -13.31 -2.44 -11.10
CA GLY A 11 -14.46 -2.13 -10.24
C GLY A 11 -15.13 -0.80 -10.59
N VAL A 12 -14.93 -0.30 -11.81
CA VAL A 12 -15.45 0.99 -12.29
C VAL A 12 -16.44 0.73 -13.42
N SER A 13 -17.67 1.21 -13.27
CA SER A 13 -18.66 1.20 -14.35
C SER A 13 -18.16 2.08 -15.51
N PRO A 14 -18.26 1.64 -16.80
CA PRO A 14 -17.84 2.44 -17.95
C PRO A 14 -18.50 3.82 -18.05
N SER A 15 -19.63 4.01 -17.35
CA SER A 15 -20.39 5.26 -17.30
C SER A 15 -19.78 6.35 -16.41
N ALA A 16 -18.68 6.10 -15.71
CA ALA A 16 -18.10 7.02 -14.74
C ALA A 16 -16.95 7.89 -15.28
N PHE A 17 -16.62 7.82 -16.58
CA PHE A 17 -15.60 8.69 -17.17
C PHE A 17 -16.23 10.02 -17.62
N PRO A 18 -15.95 11.16 -16.95
CA PRO A 18 -16.34 12.46 -17.49
C PRO A 18 -15.55 12.74 -18.77
N ALA A 19 -16.27 13.14 -19.82
CA ALA A 19 -15.67 13.62 -21.06
C ALA A 19 -14.99 14.98 -20.82
N LEU A 20 -13.67 14.99 -20.73
CA LEU A 20 -12.89 16.24 -20.66
C LEU A 20 -12.29 16.55 -22.03
N THR A 21 -12.72 17.70 -22.55
CA THR A 21 -12.35 18.30 -23.83
C THR A 21 -10.89 18.73 -23.85
N ALA A 22 -10.22 18.46 -24.98
CA ALA A 22 -8.83 18.81 -25.21
C ALA A 22 -8.66 20.32 -25.47
N GLY A 23 -7.93 21.01 -24.59
CA GLY A 23 -7.43 22.37 -24.79
C GLY A 23 -5.91 22.35 -24.94
N GLY A 24 -5.40 22.66 -26.13
CA GLY A 24 -3.98 22.73 -26.44
C GLY A 24 -3.34 24.06 -25.99
N GLY A 25 -2.10 23.99 -25.51
CA GLY A 25 -1.28 25.15 -25.18
C GLY A 25 0.22 24.81 -25.23
N ARG A 26 0.98 25.61 -25.97
CA ARG A 26 2.38 25.40 -26.39
C ARG A 26 3.42 25.80 -25.33
N ALA A 27 4.61 25.23 -25.57
CA ALA A 27 5.94 25.37 -24.96
C ALA A 27 6.46 26.77 -24.56
N GLY A 28 7.37 26.76 -23.59
CA GLY A 28 8.43 27.75 -23.35
C GLY A 28 9.44 27.21 -22.33
N GLY A 29 10.74 27.21 -22.65
CA GLY A 29 11.80 26.67 -21.81
C GLY A 29 12.98 27.62 -21.63
N SER A 30 13.75 27.41 -20.55
CA SER A 30 15.12 27.85 -20.24
C SER A 30 15.29 27.69 -18.72
N GLY A 31 16.27 27.04 -18.10
CA GLY A 31 17.68 26.88 -18.41
C GLY A 31 18.50 27.65 -17.37
N ALA A 32 19.05 26.98 -16.35
CA ALA A 32 20.27 27.36 -15.61
C ALA A 32 20.59 26.33 -14.50
N GLY A 33 21.80 25.77 -14.56
CA GLY A 33 22.42 24.93 -13.52
C GLY A 33 23.20 25.76 -12.48
N PRO A 34 23.85 25.08 -11.50
CA PRO A 34 23.98 25.56 -10.12
C PRO A 34 25.38 26.10 -9.76
N PRO A 35 25.56 26.65 -8.54
CA PRO A 35 26.87 26.75 -7.91
C PRO A 35 27.00 25.87 -6.64
N PRO A 36 28.23 25.68 -6.09
CA PRO A 36 28.60 24.53 -5.28
C PRO A 36 29.01 24.85 -3.82
N PHE A 37 29.27 23.76 -3.08
CA PHE A 37 30.00 23.60 -1.80
C PHE A 37 29.38 24.11 -0.48
N ALA A 38 29.25 23.22 0.51
CA ALA A 38 30.22 23.12 1.61
C ALA A 38 29.91 21.91 2.52
N ILE A 39 30.95 21.11 2.77
CA ILE A 39 30.98 20.02 3.76
C ILE A 39 31.34 20.65 5.11
N SER A 40 30.51 20.47 6.12
CA SER A 40 30.83 20.84 7.51
C SER A 40 30.91 19.59 8.37
N THR A 41 32.12 19.32 8.87
CA THR A 41 32.47 18.25 9.80
C THR A 41 32.15 18.67 11.23
N GLY A 42 31.13 18.07 11.84
CA GLY A 42 30.83 18.16 13.27
C GLY A 42 31.45 17.00 14.06
N PRO A 43 31.96 17.23 15.29
CA PRO A 43 32.82 16.27 15.99
C PRO A 43 32.05 15.16 16.72
N GLN A 44 32.69 13.99 16.78
CA GLN A 44 32.33 12.80 17.57
C GLN A 44 32.12 13.14 19.06
N ARG A 45 30.97 12.72 19.62
CA ARG A 45 30.78 12.59 21.07
C ARG A 45 31.04 11.14 21.51
N SER A 46 31.97 11.00 22.44
CA SER A 46 32.31 9.79 23.17
C SER A 46 31.17 9.37 24.11
N PRO A 47 31.00 8.06 24.42
CA PRO A 47 29.98 7.58 25.33
C PRO A 47 30.39 7.75 26.81
N PRO A 48 29.43 7.91 27.74
CA PRO A 48 29.73 8.01 29.17
C PRO A 48 30.04 6.64 29.78
N GLN A 49 31.01 6.63 30.69
CA GLN A 49 31.44 5.48 31.48
C GLN A 49 30.42 5.17 32.58
N CYS A 50 30.07 3.89 32.74
CA CYS A 50 29.29 3.38 33.86
C CYS A 50 30.15 3.30 35.13
N GLY A 51 29.70 3.92 36.21
CA GLY A 51 30.27 3.75 37.55
C GLY A 51 29.96 2.37 38.15
N PRO A 52 30.75 1.94 39.15
CA PRO A 52 30.69 0.57 39.67
C PRO A 52 29.46 0.31 40.57
N CYS A 53 28.91 -0.90 40.43
CA CYS A 53 27.91 -1.48 41.32
C CYS A 53 28.43 -1.62 42.76
N PRO A 54 27.62 -1.35 43.80
CA PRO A 54 27.98 -1.71 45.16
C PRO A 54 27.81 -3.22 45.40
N SER A 55 28.79 -3.77 46.10
CA SER A 55 28.89 -5.15 46.58
C SER A 55 27.77 -5.52 47.55
N LEU A 56 27.19 -6.70 47.33
CA LEU A 56 26.18 -7.31 48.19
C LEU A 56 26.88 -7.95 49.42
N SER A 57 26.79 -7.30 50.57
CA SER A 57 27.25 -7.86 51.84
C SER A 57 26.29 -8.95 52.33
N THR A 58 26.92 -10.08 52.69
CA THR A 58 26.34 -11.25 53.32
C THR A 58 25.71 -10.90 54.67
N MET A 59 24.45 -11.28 54.89
CA MET A 59 23.84 -11.38 56.22
C MET A 59 23.35 -12.81 56.42
N GLN A 60 24.03 -13.51 57.32
CA GLN A 60 23.67 -14.81 57.85
C GLN A 60 22.58 -14.64 58.92
N GLY A 61 21.61 -15.57 58.90
CA GLY A 61 20.93 -16.04 60.10
C GLY A 61 19.75 -15.21 60.59
N LEU A 62 18.54 -15.76 60.44
CA LEU A 62 17.69 -16.13 61.57
C LEU A 62 16.60 -17.08 61.07
N SER A 63 16.74 -18.36 61.42
CA SER A 63 15.69 -19.37 61.25
C SER A 63 14.67 -19.16 62.36
N SER A 64 13.47 -18.70 62.02
CA SER A 64 12.30 -18.81 62.87
C SER A 64 11.12 -19.22 61.99
N ALA A 65 10.66 -20.46 62.15
CA ALA A 65 9.47 -20.95 61.49
C ALA A 65 8.28 -20.03 61.84
N PRO A 66 7.52 -19.51 60.86
CA PRO A 66 6.37 -18.68 61.16
C PRO A 66 5.29 -19.55 61.85
N PRO A 67 4.60 -19.03 62.87
CA PRO A 67 3.49 -19.75 63.48
C PRO A 67 2.44 -20.05 62.41
N ALA A 68 1.83 -21.24 62.44
CA ALA A 68 0.90 -21.75 61.43
C ALA A 68 -0.22 -20.77 61.03
N PHE A 69 -0.52 -19.81 61.90
CA PHE A 69 -1.47 -18.71 61.67
C PHE A 69 -1.02 -17.72 60.57
N PHE A 70 0.28 -17.43 60.46
CA PHE A 70 0.83 -16.56 59.41
C PHE A 70 0.79 -17.25 58.04
N LEU A 71 1.05 -18.57 58.02
CA LEU A 71 0.92 -19.39 56.82
C LEU A 71 -0.53 -19.46 56.34
N LEU A 72 -1.48 -19.59 57.25
CA LEU A 72 -2.92 -19.59 56.94
C LEU A 72 -3.40 -18.22 56.45
N LEU A 73 -2.94 -17.12 57.07
CA LEU A 73 -3.27 -15.75 56.65
C LEU A 73 -2.65 -15.42 55.29
N LEU A 74 -1.41 -15.84 55.05
CA LEU A 74 -0.75 -15.72 53.74
C LEU A 74 -1.47 -16.57 52.69
N LEU A 75 -1.89 -17.80 53.02
CA LEU A 75 -2.71 -18.62 52.12
C LEU A 75 -4.03 -17.93 51.80
N LEU A 76 -4.72 -17.37 52.80
CA LEU A 76 -5.99 -16.66 52.62
C LEU A 76 -5.81 -15.36 51.82
N LEU A 77 -4.71 -14.62 52.00
CA LEU A 77 -4.36 -13.48 51.16
C LEU A 77 -4.03 -13.90 49.73
N LEU A 78 -3.29 -15.01 49.55
CA LEU A 78 -2.98 -15.58 48.23
C LEU A 78 -4.25 -16.14 47.54
N LEU A 79 -5.18 -16.72 48.29
CA LEU A 79 -6.51 -17.16 47.83
C LEU A 79 -7.40 -15.97 47.45
N ARG A 80 -7.34 -14.86 48.19
CA ARG A 80 -8.04 -13.61 47.85
C ARG A 80 -7.39 -12.87 46.67
N LEU A 81 -6.06 -12.90 46.53
CA LEU A 81 -5.37 -12.35 45.37
C LEU A 81 -5.59 -13.19 44.10
N SER A 82 -5.66 -14.52 44.23
CA SER A 82 -6.01 -15.40 43.10
C SER A 82 -7.47 -15.26 42.66
N SER A 83 -8.37 -14.84 43.58
CA SER A 83 -9.73 -14.44 43.24
C SER A 83 -9.81 -13.12 42.45
N LEU A 84 -8.79 -12.25 42.55
CA LEU A 84 -8.67 -11.00 41.80
C LEU A 84 -7.86 -11.14 40.49
N LEU A 85 -7.19 -12.28 40.26
CA LEU A 85 -6.42 -12.56 39.05
C LEU A 85 -7.15 -13.50 38.06
N LEU A 86 -8.47 -13.60 38.15
CA LEU A 86 -9.27 -14.00 36.99
C LEU A 86 -9.36 -12.78 36.06
N VAL A 87 -8.26 -12.49 35.34
CA VAL A 87 -8.39 -11.84 34.05
C VAL A 87 -9.20 -12.82 33.22
N ALA A 88 -10.51 -12.61 33.17
CA ALA A 88 -11.37 -13.32 32.25
C ALA A 88 -10.71 -13.13 30.87
N ALA A 89 -10.16 -14.21 30.33
CA ALA A 89 -9.66 -14.21 28.97
C ALA A 89 -10.87 -13.83 28.12
N VAL A 90 -10.93 -12.59 27.66
CA VAL A 90 -12.01 -12.12 26.80
C VAL A 90 -12.03 -13.09 25.63
N PRO A 91 -13.14 -13.81 25.40
CA PRO A 91 -13.18 -14.83 24.38
C PRO A 91 -12.82 -14.17 23.07
N VAL A 92 -11.74 -14.65 22.45
CA VAL A 92 -11.34 -14.17 21.15
C VAL A 92 -12.45 -14.56 20.18
N ALA A 93 -13.27 -13.57 19.81
CA ALA A 93 -14.42 -13.79 18.96
C ALA A 93 -13.92 -14.08 17.53
N GLU A 94 -13.98 -15.36 17.16
CA GLU A 94 -13.78 -15.84 15.81
C GLU A 94 -15.14 -16.01 15.14
N ARG A 95 -15.29 -15.46 13.94
CA ARG A 95 -16.54 -15.43 13.20
C ARG A 95 -16.30 -15.80 11.74
N GLU A 96 -17.04 -16.79 11.26
CA GLU A 96 -17.10 -17.09 9.83
C GLU A 96 -17.84 -15.98 9.08
N LEU A 97 -17.28 -15.56 7.95
CA LEU A 97 -17.85 -14.55 7.07
C LEU A 97 -18.46 -15.21 5.85
N ASN A 98 -19.55 -14.65 5.34
CA ASN A 98 -20.01 -14.97 3.99
C ASN A 98 -18.87 -14.63 3.00
N PRO A 99 -18.40 -15.57 2.16
CA PRO A 99 -17.32 -15.32 1.20
C PRO A 99 -17.63 -14.19 0.22
N SER A 100 -18.90 -13.97 -0.11
CA SER A 100 -19.36 -12.87 -0.97
C SER A 100 -19.55 -11.54 -0.23
N SER A 101 -19.27 -11.48 1.09
CA SER A 101 -19.37 -10.24 1.85
C SER A 101 -18.30 -9.23 1.43
N ARG A 102 -18.64 -7.93 1.53
CA ARG A 102 -17.70 -6.85 1.22
C ARG A 102 -16.42 -6.92 2.06
N LEU A 103 -16.51 -7.34 3.33
CA LEU A 103 -15.36 -7.49 4.22
C LEU A 103 -14.43 -8.61 3.73
N ALA A 104 -14.98 -9.78 3.37
CA ALA A 104 -14.20 -10.89 2.85
C ALA A 104 -13.53 -10.54 1.52
N ALA A 105 -14.28 -9.97 0.58
CA ALA A 105 -13.75 -9.54 -0.71
C ALA A 105 -12.72 -8.40 -0.59
N GLY A 106 -12.96 -7.45 0.32
CA GLY A 106 -12.04 -6.36 0.63
C GLY A 106 -10.69 -6.87 1.15
N ALA A 107 -10.73 -7.74 2.16
CA ALA A 107 -9.52 -8.33 2.74
C ALA A 107 -8.75 -9.19 1.72
N ALA A 108 -9.45 -9.99 0.90
CA ALA A 108 -8.82 -10.78 -0.18
C ALA A 108 -8.15 -9.89 -1.23
N ARG A 109 -8.78 -8.76 -1.58
CA ARG A 109 -8.21 -7.79 -2.51
C ARG A 109 -6.96 -7.11 -1.94
N VAL A 110 -6.94 -6.77 -0.66
CA VAL A 110 -5.73 -6.23 0.00
C VAL A 110 -4.60 -7.25 -0.03
N ALA A 111 -4.90 -8.53 0.20
CA ALA A 111 -3.90 -9.60 0.10
C ALA A 111 -3.34 -9.74 -1.32
N LEU A 112 -4.19 -9.61 -2.34
CA LEU A 112 -3.80 -9.62 -3.75
C LEU A 112 -2.95 -8.40 -4.14
N HIS A 113 -3.31 -7.20 -3.66
CA HIS A 113 -2.49 -5.99 -3.88
C HIS A 113 -1.08 -6.18 -3.32
N TYR A 114 -0.96 -6.73 -2.12
CA TYR A 114 0.34 -7.06 -1.56
C TYR A 114 1.11 -8.08 -2.42
N LEU A 115 0.43 -9.13 -2.93
CA LEU A 115 1.04 -10.11 -3.82
C LEU A 115 1.59 -9.48 -5.11
N ASN A 116 0.76 -8.73 -5.84
CA ASN A 116 1.13 -8.12 -7.11
C ASN A 116 2.29 -7.13 -6.97
N PHE A 117 2.37 -6.42 -5.83
CA PHE A 117 3.52 -5.58 -5.52
C PHE A 117 4.79 -6.41 -5.23
N GLN A 118 4.67 -7.48 -4.43
CA GLN A 118 5.79 -8.33 -4.04
C GLN A 118 6.39 -9.11 -5.21
N THR A 119 5.56 -9.65 -6.10
CA THR A 119 6.02 -10.40 -7.28
C THR A 119 6.70 -9.49 -8.29
N ALA A 120 6.29 -8.20 -8.36
CA ALA A 120 6.89 -7.19 -9.22
C ALA A 120 6.98 -7.62 -10.70
N SER A 121 6.04 -8.44 -11.16
CA SER A 121 6.10 -9.14 -12.45
C SER A 121 4.84 -8.86 -13.28
N PRO A 122 4.97 -8.21 -14.46
CA PRO A 122 3.88 -8.12 -15.43
C PRO A 122 3.39 -9.48 -15.92
N GLY A 123 4.27 -10.49 -16.01
CA GLY A 123 3.94 -11.85 -16.44
C GLY A 123 3.24 -12.73 -15.40
N GLU A 124 3.23 -12.31 -14.12
CA GLU A 124 2.58 -12.98 -12.99
C GLU A 124 1.47 -12.11 -12.35
N LEU A 125 1.08 -11.03 -13.01
CA LEU A 125 0.07 -10.11 -12.50
C LEU A 125 -1.29 -10.81 -12.39
N GLN A 126 -1.94 -10.72 -11.22
CA GLN A 126 -3.16 -11.45 -10.93
C GLN A 126 -4.35 -10.53 -10.60
N ALA A 127 -5.55 -11.01 -10.92
CA ALA A 127 -6.83 -10.46 -10.51
C ALA A 127 -7.51 -11.37 -9.47
N LEU A 128 -8.40 -10.79 -8.66
CA LEU A 128 -9.14 -11.54 -7.64
C LEU A 128 -10.24 -12.35 -8.33
N GLY A 129 -10.20 -13.67 -8.19
CA GLY A 129 -11.29 -14.55 -8.57
C GLY A 129 -12.32 -14.67 -7.45
N GLN A 130 -12.67 -15.89 -7.06
CA GLN A 130 -13.70 -16.13 -6.06
C GLN A 130 -13.10 -16.35 -4.66
N VAL A 131 -13.62 -15.63 -3.67
CA VAL A 131 -13.38 -15.97 -2.25
C VAL A 131 -14.16 -17.23 -1.92
N ARG A 132 -13.45 -18.24 -1.41
CA ARG A 132 -14.00 -19.56 -1.07
C ARG A 132 -14.30 -19.68 0.42
N LYS A 133 -13.41 -19.17 1.26
CA LYS A 133 -13.57 -19.16 2.73
C LYS A 133 -13.02 -17.87 3.31
N ALA A 134 -13.70 -17.36 4.33
CA ALA A 134 -13.28 -16.18 5.04
C ALA A 134 -13.69 -16.29 6.52
N THR A 135 -12.73 -16.09 7.40
CA THR A 135 -12.96 -16.02 8.85
C THR A 135 -12.29 -14.76 9.40
N VAL A 136 -12.95 -14.07 10.31
CA VAL A 136 -12.38 -12.92 11.01
C VAL A 136 -12.22 -13.22 12.49
N LYS A 137 -11.08 -12.83 13.04
CA LYS A 137 -10.73 -12.96 14.45
C LYS A 137 -10.47 -11.59 15.03
N SER A 138 -11.26 -11.21 16.04
CA SER A 138 -11.08 -9.94 16.75
C SER A 138 -10.03 -10.08 17.83
N ILE A 139 -8.90 -9.40 17.67
CA ILE A 139 -7.80 -9.45 18.63
C ILE A 139 -7.84 -8.16 19.46
N PRO A 140 -8.10 -8.24 20.78
CA PRO A 140 -8.06 -7.09 21.67
C PRO A 140 -6.78 -6.28 21.46
N ASP A 141 -6.93 -4.96 21.39
CA ASP A 141 -5.86 -3.95 21.20
C ASP A 141 -5.02 -4.06 19.91
N SER A 142 -5.13 -5.15 19.15
CA SER A 142 -4.39 -5.35 17.91
C SER A 142 -5.22 -5.02 16.67
N GLY A 143 -6.52 -5.36 16.65
CA GLY A 143 -7.42 -5.13 15.51
C GLY A 143 -8.04 -6.43 14.98
N HIS A 144 -8.43 -6.45 13.71
CA HIS A 144 -9.13 -7.59 13.09
C HIS A 144 -8.22 -8.36 12.15
N LYS A 145 -8.11 -9.68 12.39
CA LYS A 145 -7.33 -10.59 11.56
C LYS A 145 -8.24 -11.46 10.72
N TYR A 146 -8.10 -11.35 9.41
CA TYR A 146 -8.80 -12.13 8.42
C TYR A 146 -7.97 -13.35 8.02
N TYR A 147 -8.63 -14.49 7.85
CA TYR A 147 -8.10 -15.74 7.32
C TYR A 147 -8.89 -16.07 6.06
N LEU A 148 -8.20 -16.20 4.94
CA LEU A 148 -8.82 -16.16 3.62
C LEU A 148 -8.33 -17.33 2.77
N GLN A 149 -9.25 -17.90 2.01
CA GLN A 149 -8.96 -18.79 0.88
C GLN A 149 -9.69 -18.27 -0.33
N PHE A 150 -8.98 -18.01 -1.43
CA PHE A 150 -9.56 -17.47 -2.66
C PHE A 150 -8.83 -17.97 -3.90
N THR A 151 -9.47 -17.88 -5.07
CA THR A 151 -8.82 -18.13 -6.36
C THR A 151 -8.35 -16.83 -6.97
N THR A 152 -7.36 -16.93 -7.85
CA THR A 152 -6.85 -15.81 -8.64
C THR A 152 -6.99 -16.11 -10.12
N GLU A 153 -6.98 -15.05 -10.91
CA GLU A 153 -7.04 -15.11 -12.37
C GLU A 153 -5.86 -14.36 -12.96
N ASP A 154 -5.37 -14.80 -14.12
CA ASP A 154 -4.37 -14.05 -14.87
C ASP A 154 -4.97 -12.70 -15.26
N TYR A 155 -4.25 -11.63 -14.95
CA TYR A 155 -4.76 -10.29 -15.13
C TYR A 155 -5.07 -9.99 -16.61
N ARG A 156 -4.34 -10.60 -17.55
CA ARG A 156 -4.49 -10.37 -18.99
C ARG A 156 -5.48 -11.33 -19.65
N SER A 157 -5.33 -12.63 -19.45
CA SER A 157 -6.19 -13.65 -20.08
C SER A 157 -7.51 -13.85 -19.35
N GLY A 158 -7.55 -13.59 -18.04
CA GLY A 158 -8.70 -13.95 -17.19
C GLY A 158 -8.82 -15.44 -16.92
N GLU A 159 -7.82 -16.23 -17.30
CA GLU A 159 -7.77 -17.65 -16.99
C GLU A 159 -7.41 -17.89 -15.53
N ASN A 160 -7.77 -19.05 -14.99
CA ASN A 160 -7.46 -19.39 -13.60
C ASN A 160 -5.93 -19.41 -13.36
N ALA A 161 -5.46 -18.53 -12.48
CA ALA A 161 -4.05 -18.41 -12.08
C ALA A 161 -3.70 -19.20 -10.81
N GLY A 162 -4.70 -19.84 -10.19
CA GLY A 162 -4.51 -20.73 -9.05
C GLY A 162 -5.32 -20.35 -7.82
N SER A 163 -4.84 -20.80 -6.66
CA SER A 163 -5.49 -20.54 -5.38
C SER A 163 -4.51 -20.03 -4.34
N CYS A 164 -5.00 -19.17 -3.46
CA CYS A 164 -4.24 -18.50 -2.43
C CYS A 164 -4.83 -18.75 -1.04
N LEU A 165 -3.94 -18.90 -0.07
CA LEU A 165 -4.22 -18.84 1.35
C LEU A 165 -3.56 -17.58 1.90
N ALA A 166 -4.33 -16.73 2.56
CA ALA A 166 -3.83 -15.46 3.07
C ALA A 166 -4.35 -15.15 4.47
N THR A 167 -3.57 -14.35 5.19
CA THR A 167 -4.03 -13.64 6.37
C THR A 167 -3.79 -12.15 6.23
N VAL A 168 -4.77 -11.34 6.61
CA VAL A 168 -4.68 -9.87 6.61
C VAL A 168 -5.04 -9.36 8.00
N LEU A 169 -4.11 -8.67 8.65
CA LEU A 169 -4.35 -8.01 9.94
C LEU A 169 -4.47 -6.51 9.72
N TYR A 170 -5.68 -5.98 9.91
CA TYR A 170 -5.92 -4.55 10.02
C TYR A 170 -5.66 -4.11 11.44
N ARG A 171 -4.65 -3.26 11.64
CA ARG A 171 -4.34 -2.71 12.96
C ARG A 171 -5.17 -1.46 13.21
N LYS A 172 -5.64 -1.25 14.45
CA LYS A 172 -6.52 -0.12 14.80
C LYS A 172 -5.95 1.27 14.45
N THR A 173 -4.63 1.44 14.58
CA THR A 173 -3.98 2.75 14.48
C THR A 173 -2.78 2.76 13.53
N LYS A 174 -2.54 1.66 12.81
CA LYS A 174 -1.34 1.51 11.97
C LYS A 174 -1.70 0.98 10.59
N SER A 175 -1.39 1.78 9.58
CA SER A 175 -1.17 1.32 8.21
C SER A 175 0.31 0.95 8.01
N PRO A 176 0.65 0.13 7.01
CA PRO A 176 -0.25 -0.66 6.17
C PRO A 176 -0.80 -1.91 6.89
N PRO A 177 -1.84 -2.58 6.36
CA PRO A 177 -2.29 -3.89 6.84
C PRO A 177 -1.15 -4.92 6.75
N VAL A 178 -1.04 -5.80 7.75
CA VAL A 178 -0.03 -6.86 7.72
C VAL A 178 -0.57 -8.06 6.95
N VAL A 179 0.11 -8.42 5.87
CA VAL A 179 -0.32 -9.50 4.98
C VAL A 179 0.68 -10.66 5.02
N ASN A 180 0.16 -11.88 5.10
CA ASN A 180 0.89 -13.09 4.76
C ASN A 180 0.06 -13.82 3.70
N ILE A 181 0.67 -14.18 2.57
CA ILE A 181 -0.02 -14.84 1.47
C ILE A 181 0.87 -15.93 0.89
N LYS A 182 0.26 -17.06 0.56
CA LYS A 182 0.86 -18.15 -0.20
C LYS A 182 -0.10 -18.55 -1.29
N CYS A 183 0.38 -18.56 -2.53
CA CYS A 183 -0.40 -18.97 -3.69
C CYS A 183 0.24 -20.19 -4.34
N MET A 184 -0.59 -21.03 -4.93
CA MET A 184 -0.17 -22.13 -5.79
C MET A 184 -0.38 -21.69 -7.24
N PRO A 185 0.66 -21.21 -7.93
CA PRO A 185 0.52 -20.73 -9.31
C PRO A 185 0.25 -21.88 -10.26
N THR A 186 -0.51 -21.60 -11.32
CA THR A 186 -0.72 -22.56 -12.43
C THR A 186 0.35 -22.46 -13.52
N LYS A 187 1.02 -21.31 -13.61
CA LYS A 187 2.04 -21.01 -14.62
C LYS A 187 3.45 -21.35 -14.11
N ASP A 188 4.29 -21.81 -15.01
CA ASP A 188 5.68 -22.15 -14.70
C ASP A 188 6.54 -20.89 -14.49
N GLN A 189 7.40 -20.92 -13.47
CA GLN A 189 8.24 -19.78 -13.09
C GLN A 189 9.22 -19.37 -14.20
N LYS A 190 9.76 -20.35 -14.94
CA LYS A 190 10.70 -20.08 -16.04
C LYS A 190 9.97 -19.37 -17.17
N GLN A 191 8.73 -19.77 -17.45
CA GLN A 191 7.90 -19.09 -18.45
C GLN A 191 7.63 -17.63 -18.07
N ILE A 192 7.27 -17.35 -16.80
CA ILE A 192 7.09 -15.98 -16.30
C ILE A 192 8.36 -15.15 -16.50
N GLN A 193 9.52 -15.71 -16.12
CA GLN A 193 10.80 -15.02 -16.24
C GLN A 193 11.17 -14.73 -17.71
N GLU A 194 10.91 -15.66 -18.62
CA GLU A 194 11.14 -15.47 -20.06
C GLU A 194 10.23 -14.37 -20.64
N GLU A 195 8.96 -14.33 -20.24
CA GLU A 195 8.01 -13.28 -20.65
C GLU A 195 8.42 -11.90 -20.15
N ASP A 196 8.79 -11.79 -18.87
CA ASP A 196 9.26 -10.53 -18.27
C ASP A 196 10.57 -10.06 -18.91
N ASN A 197 11.51 -10.98 -19.17
CA ASN A 197 12.77 -10.65 -19.85
C ASN A 197 12.50 -10.17 -21.27
N ARG A 198 11.61 -10.84 -22.01
CA ARG A 198 11.24 -10.41 -23.36
C ARG A 198 10.61 -9.02 -23.34
N LEU A 199 9.76 -8.74 -22.37
CA LEU A 199 9.18 -7.42 -22.19
C LEU A 199 10.24 -6.36 -21.88
N TYR A 200 11.11 -6.64 -20.92
CA TYR A 200 12.20 -5.75 -20.54
C TYR A 200 13.09 -5.41 -21.74
N GLN A 201 13.53 -6.42 -22.49
CA GLN A 201 14.33 -6.20 -23.69
C GLN A 201 13.57 -5.36 -24.72
N LYS A 202 12.28 -5.63 -24.95
CA LYS A 202 11.47 -4.84 -25.88
C LYS A 202 11.45 -3.35 -25.50
N ILE A 203 11.30 -3.01 -24.21
CA ILE A 203 11.30 -1.62 -23.75
C ILE A 203 12.70 -1.01 -23.85
N ARG A 204 13.76 -1.74 -23.48
CA ARG A 204 15.15 -1.24 -23.52
C ARG A 204 15.63 -0.90 -24.93
N HIS A 205 15.18 -1.65 -25.95
CA HIS A 205 15.57 -1.40 -27.34
C HIS A 205 14.81 -0.23 -27.98
N GLN A 206 13.85 0.39 -27.29
CA GLN A 206 13.16 1.56 -27.81
C GLN A 206 14.05 2.80 -27.74
N THR A 207 14.16 3.50 -28.87
CA THR A 207 14.97 4.72 -28.99
C THR A 207 14.25 5.97 -28.49
N LYS A 208 12.91 5.93 -28.41
CA LYS A 208 12.08 7.01 -27.93
C LYS A 208 11.48 6.62 -26.58
N PRO A 209 11.40 7.56 -25.61
CA PRO A 209 10.70 7.31 -24.35
C PRO A 209 9.24 6.96 -24.62
N ILE A 210 8.70 5.96 -23.91
CA ILE A 210 7.28 5.67 -23.95
C ILE A 210 6.52 6.81 -23.27
N ILE A 211 5.49 7.31 -23.95
CA ILE A 211 4.57 8.31 -23.44
C ILE A 211 3.15 7.82 -23.72
N GLY A 212 2.26 7.95 -22.76
CA GLY A 212 0.86 7.57 -22.90
C GLY A 212 -0.03 8.38 -21.98
N ASN A 213 -1.29 8.55 -22.36
CA ASN A 213 -2.29 9.26 -21.57
C ASN A 213 -3.61 8.51 -21.64
N ASN A 214 -4.43 8.64 -20.59
CA ASN A 214 -5.78 8.05 -20.50
C ASN A 214 -5.80 6.56 -20.88
N ILE A 215 -5.14 5.72 -20.08
CA ILE A 215 -5.06 4.27 -20.27
C ILE A 215 -5.80 3.58 -19.11
N PRO A 216 -6.86 2.79 -19.33
CA PRO A 216 -7.60 2.68 -20.60
C PRO A 216 -8.25 4.00 -21.00
N ASP A 217 -8.63 4.10 -22.28
CA ASP A 217 -9.42 5.21 -22.79
C ASP A 217 -10.85 5.22 -22.20
N SER A 218 -11.66 6.22 -22.54
CA SER A 218 -13.04 6.35 -22.06
C SER A 218 -13.96 5.18 -22.44
N TYR A 219 -13.53 4.32 -23.37
CA TYR A 219 -14.27 3.14 -23.82
C TYR A 219 -13.71 1.84 -23.23
N GLY A 220 -12.72 1.93 -22.33
CA GLY A 220 -12.08 0.77 -21.72
C GLY A 220 -11.04 0.09 -22.61
N ASN A 221 -10.59 0.73 -23.70
CA ASN A 221 -9.58 0.16 -24.59
C ASN A 221 -8.17 0.55 -24.14
N ILE A 222 -7.23 -0.38 -24.33
CA ILE A 222 -5.80 -0.17 -24.13
C ILE A 222 -5.12 -0.50 -25.44
N GLU A 223 -4.33 0.44 -25.96
CA GLU A 223 -3.51 0.18 -27.15
C GLU A 223 -2.52 -0.97 -26.84
N PRO A 224 -2.38 -1.98 -27.73
CA PRO A 224 -1.48 -3.11 -27.49
C PRO A 224 -0.02 -2.71 -27.16
N ALA A 225 0.44 -1.57 -27.67
CA ALA A 225 1.76 -1.03 -27.37
C ALA A 225 1.91 -0.55 -25.90
N LEU A 226 0.80 -0.14 -25.28
CA LEU A 226 0.73 0.39 -23.91
C LEU A 226 0.28 -0.65 -22.88
N GLU A 227 -0.17 -1.84 -23.30
CA GLU A 227 -0.50 -2.96 -22.40
C GLU A 227 0.59 -3.23 -21.33
N PRO A 228 1.89 -3.27 -21.67
CA PRO A 228 2.90 -3.54 -20.64
C PRO A 228 3.10 -2.38 -19.65
N VAL A 229 2.91 -1.16 -20.13
CA VAL A 229 3.01 0.05 -19.30
C VAL A 229 1.82 0.13 -18.34
N TRP A 230 0.64 -0.31 -18.78
CA TRP A 230 -0.52 -0.52 -17.92
C TRP A 230 -0.26 -1.61 -16.87
N ALA A 231 0.26 -2.77 -17.26
CA ALA A 231 0.55 -3.86 -16.32
C ALA A 231 1.54 -3.43 -15.22
N LEU A 232 2.60 -2.70 -15.58
CA LEU A 232 3.54 -2.11 -14.62
C LEU A 232 2.85 -1.08 -13.71
N ALA A 233 1.94 -0.26 -14.25
CA ALA A 233 1.18 0.68 -13.46
C ALA A 233 0.24 -0.01 -12.47
N VAL A 234 -0.37 -1.13 -12.83
CA VAL A 234 -1.18 -1.96 -11.92
C VAL A 234 -0.31 -2.52 -10.81
N ALA A 235 0.82 -3.15 -11.14
CA ALA A 235 1.75 -3.70 -10.14
C ALA A 235 2.28 -2.61 -9.18
N GLY A 236 2.62 -1.44 -9.71
CA GLY A 236 3.03 -0.28 -8.91
C GLY A 236 1.92 0.26 -8.02
N SER A 237 0.74 0.45 -8.59
CA SER A 237 -0.43 0.96 -7.86
C SER A 237 -0.87 0.00 -6.76
N SER A 238 -0.65 -1.31 -6.93
CA SER A 238 -0.89 -2.30 -5.88
C SER A 238 -0.13 -2.02 -4.58
N TYR A 239 1.07 -1.41 -4.63
CA TYR A 239 1.74 -0.90 -3.43
C TYR A 239 0.91 0.17 -2.72
N ILE A 240 0.49 1.19 -3.46
CA ILE A 240 -0.30 2.32 -2.95
C ILE A 240 -1.63 1.82 -2.38
N MET A 241 -2.31 0.96 -3.13
CA MET A 241 -3.61 0.41 -2.76
C MET A 241 -3.50 -0.46 -1.50
N TRP A 242 -2.49 -1.32 -1.39
CA TRP A 242 -2.23 -2.07 -0.15
C TRP A 242 -1.92 -1.14 1.01
N GLU A 243 -1.03 -0.16 0.81
CA GLU A 243 -0.54 0.69 1.89
C GLU A 243 -1.62 1.58 2.49
N LYS A 244 -2.50 2.12 1.63
CA LYS A 244 -3.61 2.99 2.01
C LYS A 244 -4.84 2.24 2.52
N SER A 245 -4.97 0.94 2.22
CA SER A 245 -6.17 0.18 2.57
C SER A 245 -6.40 0.10 4.08
N THR A 246 -7.65 0.25 4.47
CA THR A 246 -8.12 -0.04 5.83
C THR A 246 -9.18 -1.15 5.76
N GLU A 247 -9.75 -1.53 6.90
CA GLU A 247 -10.81 -2.52 6.90
C GLU A 247 -12.07 -2.03 6.16
N ASN A 248 -12.33 -0.73 6.19
CA ASN A 248 -13.52 -0.12 5.61
C ASN A 248 -13.26 0.52 4.24
N LEU A 249 -12.00 0.84 3.91
CA LEU A 249 -11.58 1.48 2.67
C LEU A 249 -10.72 0.54 1.83
N GLY A 250 -11.11 0.34 0.59
CA GLY A 250 -10.33 -0.40 -0.40
C GLY A 250 -10.19 0.41 -1.68
N TYR A 251 -9.21 0.04 -2.51
CA TYR A 251 -8.86 0.79 -3.71
C TYR A 251 -8.81 -0.12 -4.94
N PHE A 252 -9.14 0.47 -6.07
CA PHE A 252 -8.95 -0.09 -7.40
C PHE A 252 -8.21 0.90 -8.28
N MET A 253 -7.44 0.40 -9.24
CA MET A 253 -6.86 1.25 -10.26
C MET A 253 -7.93 1.56 -11.32
N ALA A 254 -8.28 2.82 -11.51
CA ALA A 254 -9.26 3.24 -12.50
C ALA A 254 -8.61 3.54 -13.85
N GLN A 255 -7.53 4.32 -13.83
CA GLN A 255 -6.88 4.80 -15.05
C GLN A 255 -5.43 5.24 -14.79
N VAL A 256 -4.60 5.20 -15.81
CA VAL A 256 -3.37 5.99 -15.94
C VAL A 256 -3.75 7.27 -16.68
N LYS A 257 -3.81 8.40 -15.98
CA LYS A 257 -4.05 9.72 -16.59
C LYS A 257 -2.90 10.11 -17.52
N SER A 258 -1.67 9.89 -17.06
CA SER A 258 -0.46 10.10 -17.86
C SER A 258 0.68 9.17 -17.44
N VAL A 259 1.56 8.84 -18.38
CA VAL A 259 2.80 8.12 -18.14
C VAL A 259 3.90 8.65 -19.04
N LYS A 260 5.10 8.77 -18.47
CA LYS A 260 6.33 9.07 -19.20
C LYS A 260 7.46 8.18 -18.71
N GLN A 261 8.13 7.51 -19.64
CA GLN A 261 9.36 6.81 -19.36
C GLN A 261 10.52 7.80 -19.17
N TRP A 262 11.32 7.60 -18.12
CA TRP A 262 12.57 8.31 -17.89
C TRP A 262 13.73 7.49 -18.47
N ILE A 263 14.44 8.06 -19.42
CA ILE A 263 15.62 7.41 -20.00
C ILE A 263 16.75 7.44 -18.97
N ARG A 264 17.29 6.26 -18.68
CA ARG A 264 18.37 6.05 -17.72
C ARG A 264 19.57 5.41 -18.38
N LYS A 265 20.74 5.61 -17.75
CA LYS A 265 22.00 4.99 -18.17
C LYS A 265 22.21 3.61 -17.52
N ASP A 266 21.56 3.34 -16.40
CA ASP A 266 21.59 2.03 -15.76
C ASP A 266 20.62 1.05 -16.44
N ASP A 267 20.51 -0.16 -15.90
CA ASP A 267 19.67 -1.23 -16.41
C ASP A 267 18.21 -1.14 -15.96
N PHE A 268 17.88 -0.20 -15.06
CA PHE A 268 16.53 -0.09 -14.57
C PHE A 268 15.63 0.65 -15.57
N LEU A 269 14.41 0.15 -15.74
CA LEU A 269 13.34 0.89 -16.37
C LEU A 269 12.70 1.80 -15.34
N GLU A 270 12.46 3.05 -15.72
CA GLU A 270 11.84 4.02 -14.83
C GLU A 270 10.73 4.78 -15.53
N PHE A 271 9.62 4.92 -14.80
CA PHE A 271 8.41 5.56 -15.29
C PHE A 271 7.89 6.52 -14.24
N ASP A 272 7.33 7.62 -14.73
CA ASP A 272 6.60 8.59 -13.95
C ASP A 272 5.15 8.56 -14.42
N TYR A 273 4.29 8.16 -13.50
CA TYR A 273 2.87 7.94 -13.72
C TYR A 273 2.06 8.98 -12.95
N THR A 274 0.95 9.38 -13.54
CA THR A 274 -0.22 9.89 -12.80
C THR A 274 -1.32 8.85 -12.90
N VAL A 275 -1.59 8.14 -11.81
CA VAL A 275 -2.63 7.11 -11.73
C VAL A 275 -3.86 7.66 -10.99
N LEU A 276 -5.03 7.16 -11.37
CA LEU A 276 -6.30 7.45 -10.72
C LEU A 276 -6.76 6.20 -10.00
N LEU A 277 -6.95 6.30 -8.69
CA LEU A 277 -7.42 5.22 -7.84
C LEU A 277 -8.87 5.48 -7.43
N HIS A 278 -9.73 4.49 -7.62
CA HIS A 278 -11.10 4.53 -7.16
C HIS A 278 -11.17 3.99 -5.73
N GLU A 279 -11.56 4.86 -4.79
CA GLU A 279 -11.76 4.50 -3.39
C GLU A 279 -13.19 3.98 -3.16
N ILE A 280 -13.29 2.78 -2.60
CA ILE A 280 -14.56 2.12 -2.26
C ILE A 280 -14.66 2.06 -0.73
N PRO A 281 -15.80 2.50 -0.13
CA PRO A 281 -17.09 2.74 -0.78
C PRO A 281 -17.36 4.20 -1.14
N THR A 282 -16.45 5.13 -0.83
CA THR A 282 -16.68 6.59 -0.96
C THR A 282 -16.97 7.04 -2.38
N GLN A 283 -16.60 6.24 -3.38
CA GLN A 283 -16.68 6.56 -4.81
C GLN A 283 -15.78 7.73 -5.21
N GLU A 284 -14.78 8.06 -4.41
CA GLU A 284 -13.83 9.13 -4.72
C GLU A 284 -12.76 8.63 -5.70
N ILE A 285 -12.36 9.51 -6.62
CA ILE A 285 -11.21 9.28 -7.50
C ILE A 285 -10.02 10.05 -6.94
N ILE A 286 -9.00 9.32 -6.51
CA ILE A 286 -7.79 9.88 -5.93
C ILE A 286 -6.70 9.89 -7.00
N SER A 287 -6.12 11.07 -7.26
CA SER A 287 -5.00 11.19 -8.17
C SER A 287 -3.69 10.98 -7.42
N CYS A 288 -2.91 9.98 -7.85
CA CYS A 288 -1.60 9.69 -7.29
C CYS A 288 -0.52 9.82 -8.35
N HIS A 289 0.49 10.62 -8.07
CA HIS A 289 1.73 10.62 -8.82
C HIS A 289 2.64 9.53 -8.29
N MET A 290 3.14 8.68 -9.18
CA MET A 290 3.90 7.49 -8.84
C MET A 290 5.14 7.37 -9.74
N ARG A 291 6.32 7.40 -9.11
CA ARG A 291 7.59 7.07 -9.76
C ARG A 291 7.93 5.61 -9.48
N LEU A 292 7.99 4.83 -10.56
CA LEU A 292 8.17 3.39 -10.54
C LEU A 292 9.50 3.03 -11.19
N THR A 293 10.29 2.19 -10.52
CA THR A 293 11.53 1.63 -11.04
C THR A 293 11.43 0.10 -11.06
N TRP A 294 11.69 -0.51 -12.22
CA TRP A 294 11.52 -1.94 -12.46
C TRP A 294 12.71 -2.55 -13.19
N LEU A 295 13.07 -3.76 -12.78
CA LEU A 295 14.04 -4.64 -13.43
C LEU A 295 13.56 -6.08 -13.17
N PRO A 296 13.46 -6.96 -14.19
CA PRO A 296 13.02 -8.34 -13.97
C PRO A 296 13.81 -9.05 -12.86
N GLY A 297 13.11 -9.85 -12.06
CA GLY A 297 13.68 -10.59 -10.93
C GLY A 297 14.10 -9.73 -9.72
N HIS A 298 13.86 -8.42 -9.74
CA HIS A 298 14.16 -7.51 -8.64
C HIS A 298 12.89 -6.91 -8.05
N PRO A 299 12.87 -6.57 -6.74
CA PRO A 299 11.73 -5.91 -6.13
C PRO A 299 11.39 -4.59 -6.81
N LEU A 300 10.10 -4.33 -7.00
CA LEU A 300 9.60 -3.08 -7.53
C LEU A 300 9.86 -1.94 -6.55
N LYS A 301 10.41 -0.82 -7.03
CA LYS A 301 10.57 0.38 -6.22
C LYS A 301 9.53 1.41 -6.61
N VAL A 302 8.71 1.80 -5.64
CA VAL A 302 7.61 2.74 -5.84
C VAL A 302 7.79 3.92 -4.88
N LYS A 303 7.78 5.14 -5.42
CA LYS A 303 7.63 6.39 -4.65
C LYS A 303 6.37 7.07 -5.15
N TYR A 304 5.53 7.55 -4.25
CA TYR A 304 4.29 8.18 -4.67
C TYR A 304 3.84 9.30 -3.73
N PHE A 305 2.97 10.15 -4.23
CA PHE A 305 2.16 11.08 -3.47
C PHE A 305 0.76 11.13 -4.07
N CYS A 306 -0.26 11.25 -3.23
CA CYS A 306 -1.65 11.33 -3.67
C CYS A 306 -2.22 12.68 -3.25
N ALA A 307 -2.78 13.42 -4.20
CA ALA A 307 -3.55 14.62 -3.93
C ALA A 307 -5.03 14.23 -3.78
N SER A 308 -5.70 14.78 -2.77
CA SER A 308 -7.16 14.84 -2.79
C SER A 308 -7.57 16.00 -3.72
N GLU A 309 -8.52 15.77 -4.61
CA GLU A 309 -8.93 16.72 -5.66
C GLU A 309 -9.56 18.02 -5.09
N ASN A 310 -9.72 18.11 -3.77
CA ASN A 310 -10.27 19.27 -3.04
C ASN A 310 -9.23 20.36 -2.67
N GLN A 311 -7.99 20.32 -3.19
CA GLN A 311 -6.99 21.38 -2.94
C GLN A 311 -6.53 22.13 -4.20
N GLY A 312 -7.30 22.10 -5.29
CA GLY A 312 -6.83 22.62 -6.57
C GLY A 312 -7.88 23.24 -7.47
N LEU A 313 -8.89 23.91 -6.92
CA LEU A 313 -9.80 24.82 -7.66
C LEU A 313 -10.32 25.92 -6.73
N GLU A 314 -9.42 26.72 -6.16
CA GLU A 314 -9.76 28.10 -5.79
C GLU A 314 -9.25 28.98 -6.95
N ASP A 315 -9.91 28.82 -8.11
CA ASP A 315 -9.69 29.69 -9.26
C ASP A 315 -10.11 31.11 -8.87
N GLY A 316 -9.12 31.99 -8.86
CA GLY A 316 -9.28 33.40 -8.61
C GLY A 316 -10.33 34.00 -9.53
N SER A 317 -11.41 34.51 -8.93
CA SER A 317 -12.15 35.62 -9.50
C SER A 317 -11.84 36.86 -8.67
N GLY A 318 -10.94 37.69 -9.21
CA GLY A 318 -10.77 39.05 -8.74
C GLY A 318 -12.05 39.82 -8.98
N MET A 319 -12.82 40.06 -7.92
CA MET A 319 -13.71 41.22 -7.86
C MET A 319 -13.09 42.22 -6.90
N GLU A 320 -12.54 43.26 -7.50
CA GLU A 320 -12.20 44.52 -6.86
C GLU A 320 -13.42 45.04 -6.08
N SER A 321 -13.32 45.04 -4.75
CA SER A 321 -14.17 45.86 -3.90
C SER A 321 -13.30 46.48 -2.83
N GLY A 322 -13.02 47.77 -3.02
CA GLY A 322 -12.23 48.55 -2.09
C GLY A 322 -12.93 48.65 -0.72
N SER A 323 -12.21 48.31 0.34
CA SER A 323 -12.42 48.88 1.66
C SER A 323 -11.14 48.74 2.48
N ALA A 324 -10.70 49.88 3.00
CA ALA A 324 -9.49 50.04 3.78
C ALA A 324 -9.67 49.54 5.23
N ALA A 325 -8.72 48.72 5.68
CA ALA A 325 -8.26 48.43 7.06
C ALA A 325 -7.72 46.98 7.01
N GLY A 326 -6.52 46.58 7.42
CA GLY A 326 -5.49 47.15 8.26
C GLY A 326 -4.79 45.95 8.95
N ILE A 327 -3.55 45.66 8.53
CA ILE A 327 -2.41 45.15 9.35
C ILE A 327 -2.40 43.66 9.83
N LEU A 328 -1.39 42.92 9.31
CA LEU A 328 -0.52 41.83 9.86
C LEU A 328 -1.20 40.55 10.45
N HIS A 329 -0.74 39.31 10.21
CA HIS A 329 0.63 38.80 10.34
C HIS A 329 0.82 37.42 9.63
N GLU A 330 2.01 37.20 9.04
CA GLU A 330 2.52 35.92 8.50
C GLU A 330 2.53 34.75 9.51
N ARG A 331 2.35 33.52 9.02
CA ARG A 331 3.24 32.39 9.40
C ARG A 331 3.23 31.29 8.34
N GLY A 332 4.38 31.12 7.69
CA GLY A 332 4.62 30.08 6.69
C GLY A 332 4.79 28.67 7.27
N ALA A 333 4.58 27.68 6.41
CA ALA A 333 5.05 26.31 6.61
C ALA A 333 6.03 25.98 5.46
N ASN A 334 7.25 25.64 5.86
CA ASN A 334 8.36 25.24 5.00
C ASN A 334 8.34 23.71 4.81
N PHE A 335 8.47 23.28 3.55
CA PHE A 335 8.90 21.98 2.99
C PHE A 335 8.32 20.68 3.54
#